data_AF-A0A8H5J2U5-F1
#
_entry.id   AF-A0A8H5J2U5-F1
#
_cell.length_a   1.000
_cell.length_b   1.000
_cell.length_c   1.000
_cell.angle_alpha   90.00
_cell.angle_beta   90.00
_cell.angle_gamma   90.00
#
_symmetry.space_group_name_H-M   'P 1'
#
loop_
_entity.id
_entity.type
_entity.pdbx_description
1 polymer ?
#
loop_
_entity_poly.entity_id
_entity_poly.type
_entity_poly.pdbx_seq_one_letter_code
_entity_poly.pdbx_strand_id
1 'polypeptide(L)'
;MPAQDTTSTAYPNHPAPYPIAPQQPAYQPAQMPPPVQPYSPVPQAQPQRSAQEEEEKRRIQERAEQQARKQQATAEARGGAPPMKIKENYVPRAAQKAANRQGAQTALCPNCKQQIPMNELEAHMRIELLDPRWKEQKAKADTRYASSNTIHVDVANNLKRLASQRSDVFDPVTGQAISEDELARRKKAAIHSYDGAMDAKSQAQLGHMQNVNVEDQIRAIHQKFADKK
;
A
#
# COMPACT_ATOMS: atom_id res chain seq x y z
N MET A 1 11.80 71.65 34.65
CA MET A 1 12.83 71.80 33.61
C MET A 1 12.77 70.56 32.72
N PRO A 2 12.31 70.69 31.46
CA PRO A 2 12.06 69.59 30.53
C PRO A 2 13.22 69.38 29.53
N ALA A 3 13.43 68.14 29.08
CA ALA A 3 14.14 67.78 27.85
C ALA A 3 13.42 66.51 27.35
N GLN A 4 12.56 66.51 26.34
CA GLN A 4 12.75 66.88 24.93
C GLN A 4 13.96 66.17 24.31
N ASP A 5 13.76 64.96 23.82
CA ASP A 5 14.39 64.58 22.56
C ASP A 5 13.42 63.74 21.71
N THR A 6 13.32 64.20 20.47
CA THR A 6 12.39 63.83 19.43
C THR A 6 13.13 62.93 18.45
N THR A 7 12.65 61.73 18.17
CA THR A 7 13.02 61.07 16.92
C THR A 7 11.85 60.28 16.37
N SER A 8 11.06 61.00 15.59
CA SER A 8 10.04 60.49 14.68
C SER A 8 10.76 59.88 13.47
N THR A 9 10.66 58.57 13.27
CA THR A 9 11.16 57.90 12.06
C THR A 9 9.97 57.47 11.22
N ALA A 10 9.69 58.29 10.20
CA ALA A 10 8.69 58.04 9.17
C ALA A 10 9.15 56.91 8.23
N TYR A 11 8.28 55.92 8.02
CA TYR A 11 8.47 54.91 6.98
C TYR A 11 7.82 55.39 5.68
N PRO A 12 8.51 55.33 4.53
CA PRO A 12 7.91 55.67 3.25
C PRO A 12 6.91 54.61 2.78
N ASN A 13 5.68 55.08 2.60
CA ASN A 13 4.53 54.41 2.00
C ASN A 13 4.81 54.10 0.52
N HIS A 14 4.85 52.81 0.15
CA HIS A 14 4.96 52.38 -1.25
C HIS A 14 3.56 52.00 -1.78
N PRO A 15 3.11 52.53 -2.93
CA PRO A 15 1.82 52.18 -3.49
C PRO A 15 1.82 50.78 -4.14
N ALA A 16 0.75 50.04 -3.87
CA ALA A 16 0.47 48.73 -4.45
C ALA A 16 0.16 48.81 -5.96
N PRO A 17 0.59 47.83 -6.78
CA PRO A 17 0.21 47.75 -8.18
C PRO A 17 -1.20 47.15 -8.34
N TYR A 18 -2.04 47.85 -9.11
CA TYR A 18 -3.39 47.44 -9.47
C TYR A 18 -3.39 46.22 -10.42
N PRO A 19 -4.37 45.31 -10.33
CA PRO A 19 -4.53 44.22 -11.29
C PRO A 19 -5.17 44.69 -12.61
N ILE A 20 -4.58 44.29 -13.73
CA ILE A 20 -5.07 44.50 -15.09
C ILE A 20 -6.18 43.49 -15.39
N ALA A 21 -7.35 43.97 -15.79
CA ALA A 21 -8.48 43.15 -16.22
C ALA A 21 -8.28 42.61 -17.66
N PRO A 22 -8.78 41.40 -17.99
CA PRO A 22 -8.69 40.85 -19.35
C PRO A 22 -9.68 41.53 -20.31
N GLN A 23 -9.15 41.99 -21.43
CA GLN A 23 -9.86 42.57 -22.58
C GLN A 23 -10.71 41.52 -23.31
N GLN A 24 -11.95 41.88 -23.66
CA GLN A 24 -12.87 41.11 -24.51
C GLN A 24 -12.50 41.32 -26.00
N PRO A 25 -12.59 40.29 -26.87
CA PRO A 25 -12.38 40.48 -28.31
C PRO A 25 -13.57 41.21 -28.96
N ALA A 26 -13.24 42.25 -29.73
CA ALA A 26 -14.19 43.06 -30.49
C ALA A 26 -14.71 42.32 -31.73
N TYR A 27 -16.02 42.46 -31.98
CA TYR A 27 -16.70 42.04 -33.20
C TYR A 27 -16.15 42.77 -34.43
N GLN A 28 -15.96 42.06 -35.55
CA GLN A 28 -15.88 42.67 -36.88
C GLN A 28 -17.00 42.10 -37.79
N PRO A 29 -17.65 42.93 -38.61
CA PRO A 29 -18.80 42.53 -39.41
C PRO A 29 -18.42 41.85 -40.74
N ALA A 30 -19.32 40.98 -41.21
CA ALA A 30 -19.25 40.23 -42.46
C ALA A 30 -19.26 41.12 -43.72
N GLN A 31 -18.49 40.73 -44.75
CA GLN A 31 -18.65 41.23 -46.12
C GLN A 31 -18.68 40.07 -47.14
N MET A 32 -19.52 40.29 -48.17
CA MET A 32 -20.01 39.40 -49.24
C MET A 32 -18.99 39.09 -50.37
N PRO A 33 -19.28 38.13 -51.31
CA PRO A 33 -18.33 37.55 -52.28
C PRO A 33 -18.43 38.17 -53.71
N PRO A 34 -17.92 37.53 -54.79
CA PRO A 34 -16.57 37.60 -55.40
C PRO A 34 -16.57 38.31 -56.79
N PRO A 35 -15.51 38.20 -57.62
CA PRO A 35 -15.76 37.49 -58.89
C PRO A 35 -14.63 36.56 -59.37
N VAL A 36 -15.10 35.52 -60.06
CA VAL A 36 -14.39 34.45 -60.78
C VAL A 36 -13.60 34.96 -61.99
N GLN A 37 -12.46 34.32 -62.27
CA GLN A 37 -11.80 34.33 -63.57
C GLN A 37 -11.61 32.88 -64.04
N PRO A 38 -11.82 32.57 -65.34
CA PRO A 38 -11.88 31.21 -65.84
C PRO A 38 -10.47 30.68 -66.17
N TYR A 39 -10.14 29.47 -65.69
CA TYR A 39 -9.00 28.73 -66.22
C TYR A 39 -9.37 27.29 -66.55
N SER A 40 -8.88 26.87 -67.70
CA SER A 40 -9.20 25.70 -68.51
C SER A 40 -9.01 24.34 -67.81
N PRO A 41 -9.66 23.26 -68.29
CA PRO A 41 -9.57 21.95 -67.67
C PRO A 41 -8.25 21.26 -68.01
N VAL A 42 -7.56 20.74 -66.98
CA VAL A 42 -6.38 19.87 -67.11
C VAL A 42 -6.83 18.42 -66.87
N PRO A 43 -6.32 17.42 -67.61
CA PRO A 43 -6.93 16.09 -67.69
C PRO A 43 -6.74 15.27 -66.42
N GLN A 44 -7.75 14.44 -66.13
CA GLN A 44 -7.72 13.42 -65.07
C GLN A 44 -6.51 12.50 -65.24
N ALA A 45 -5.66 12.49 -64.22
CA ALA A 45 -4.85 11.34 -63.87
C ALA A 45 -5.18 10.96 -62.42
N GLN A 46 -4.86 9.72 -62.04
CA GLN A 46 -4.62 9.20 -60.69
C GLN A 46 -5.62 8.11 -60.21
N PRO A 47 -5.23 6.82 -60.32
CA PRO A 47 -5.56 5.80 -59.33
C PRO A 47 -4.72 5.91 -58.04
N GLN A 48 -3.98 7.01 -57.83
CA GLN A 48 -3.12 7.20 -56.65
C GLN A 48 -3.85 7.71 -55.39
N ARG A 49 -5.09 8.21 -55.51
CA ARG A 49 -5.88 8.71 -54.37
C ARG A 49 -6.19 7.60 -53.34
N SER A 50 -6.39 6.36 -53.77
CA SER A 50 -6.72 5.24 -52.90
C SER A 50 -5.55 4.80 -52.01
N ALA A 51 -4.33 4.77 -52.55
CA ALA A 51 -3.13 4.39 -51.79
C ALA A 51 -2.76 5.43 -50.72
N GLN A 52 -2.89 6.73 -51.04
CA GLN A 52 -2.66 7.82 -50.08
C GLN A 52 -3.72 7.84 -48.98
N GLU A 53 -4.98 7.55 -49.32
CA GLU A 53 -6.07 7.47 -48.34
C GLU A 53 -5.91 6.27 -47.39
N GLU A 54 -5.37 5.15 -47.86
CA GLU A 54 -5.08 3.97 -47.02
C GLU A 54 -3.91 4.23 -46.06
N GLU A 55 -2.87 4.93 -46.51
CA GLU A 55 -1.77 5.37 -45.65
C GLU A 55 -2.23 6.38 -44.58
N GLU A 56 -3.12 7.32 -44.95
CA GLU A 56 -3.73 8.25 -44.01
C GLU A 56 -4.58 7.53 -42.96
N LYS A 57 -5.38 6.53 -43.36
CA LYS A 57 -6.16 5.69 -42.43
C LYS A 57 -5.26 4.95 -41.44
N ARG A 58 -4.13 4.38 -41.89
CA ARG A 58 -3.14 3.74 -41.00
C ARG A 58 -2.54 4.73 -40.00
N ARG A 59 -2.24 5.96 -40.43
CA ARG A 59 -1.71 7.03 -39.57
C ARG A 59 -2.73 7.50 -38.52
N ILE A 60 -4.02 7.54 -38.89
CA ILE A 60 -5.12 7.87 -37.97
C ILE A 60 -5.33 6.75 -36.96
N GLN A 61 -5.29 5.49 -37.41
CA GLN A 61 -5.43 4.31 -36.55
C GLN A 61 -4.29 4.23 -35.53
N GLU A 62 -3.05 4.40 -35.96
CA GLU A 62 -1.88 4.40 -35.08
C GLU A 62 -1.94 5.52 -34.03
N ARG A 63 -2.41 6.71 -34.42
CA ARG A 63 -2.61 7.83 -33.48
C ARG A 63 -3.71 7.50 -32.46
N ALA A 64 -4.80 6.88 -32.89
CA ALA A 64 -5.89 6.47 -32.01
C ALA A 64 -5.45 5.37 -31.03
N GLU A 65 -4.68 4.38 -31.49
CA GLU A 65 -4.10 3.33 -30.64
C GLU A 65 -3.12 3.88 -29.61
N GLN A 66 -2.27 4.85 -30.01
CA GLN A 66 -1.39 5.54 -29.07
C GLN A 66 -2.17 6.35 -28.02
N GLN A 67 -3.26 7.01 -28.42
CA GLN A 67 -4.12 7.72 -27.47
C GLN A 67 -4.86 6.76 -26.53
N ALA A 68 -5.38 5.65 -27.04
CA ALA A 68 -6.04 4.61 -26.24
C ALA A 68 -5.06 4.01 -25.22
N ARG A 69 -3.82 3.71 -25.63
CA ARG A 69 -2.78 3.18 -24.74
C ARG A 69 -2.38 4.19 -23.66
N LYS A 70 -2.31 5.48 -23.99
CA LYS A 70 -2.06 6.56 -23.01
C LYS A 70 -3.22 6.69 -22.02
N GLN A 71 -4.47 6.59 -22.49
CA GLN A 71 -5.65 6.65 -21.64
C GLN A 71 -5.74 5.44 -20.72
N GLN A 72 -5.45 4.24 -21.22
CA GLN A 72 -5.39 3.01 -20.43
C GLN A 72 -4.33 3.10 -19.33
N ALA A 73 -3.10 3.51 -19.67
CA ALA A 73 -2.03 3.70 -18.68
C ALA A 73 -2.38 4.75 -17.61
N THR A 74 -3.10 5.82 -17.99
CA THR A 74 -3.54 6.86 -17.04
C THR A 74 -4.68 6.37 -16.15
N ALA A 75 -5.58 5.52 -16.68
CA ALA A 75 -6.64 4.89 -15.91
C ALA A 75 -6.08 3.84 -14.94
N GLU A 76 -5.10 3.05 -15.37
CA GLU A 76 -4.37 2.07 -14.53
C GLU A 76 -3.59 2.76 -13.41
N ALA A 77 -2.95 3.91 -13.67
CA ALA A 77 -2.27 4.69 -12.63
C ALA A 77 -3.23 5.36 -11.63
N ARG A 78 -4.48 5.60 -12.03
CA ARG A 78 -5.53 6.18 -11.17
C ARG A 78 -6.32 5.12 -10.39
N GLY A 79 -6.25 3.85 -10.81
CA GLY A 79 -6.96 2.74 -10.17
C GLY A 79 -6.10 2.05 -9.11
N GLY A 80 -6.29 2.39 -7.83
CA GLY A 80 -5.95 1.46 -6.74
C GLY A 80 -5.05 1.97 -5.62
N ALA A 81 -4.67 3.24 -5.58
CA ALA A 81 -4.09 3.79 -4.36
C ALA A 81 -5.23 4.14 -3.38
N PRO A 82 -5.29 3.55 -2.17
CA PRO A 82 -6.21 4.05 -1.13
C PRO A 82 -5.91 5.53 -0.88
N PRO A 83 -6.90 6.35 -0.43
CA PRO A 83 -6.69 7.78 -0.22
C PRO A 83 -5.51 8.01 0.74
N MET A 84 -4.36 8.39 0.18
CA MET A 84 -3.15 8.67 0.95
C MET A 84 -3.31 10.00 1.67
N LYS A 85 -3.09 10.00 2.99
CA LYS A 85 -3.08 11.23 3.79
C LYS A 85 -1.77 11.97 3.54
N ILE A 86 -1.79 12.88 2.55
CA ILE A 86 -0.67 13.78 2.27
C ILE A 86 -0.71 14.92 3.29
N LYS A 87 0.38 15.10 4.05
CA LYS A 87 0.49 16.20 5.01
C LYS A 87 0.98 17.44 4.27
N GLU A 88 0.07 18.38 3.99
CA GLU A 88 0.35 19.58 3.16
C GLU A 88 1.43 20.50 3.74
N ASN A 89 1.66 20.44 5.06
CA ASN A 89 2.70 21.19 5.76
C ASN A 89 3.82 20.27 6.30
N TYR A 90 4.31 19.33 5.48
CA TYR A 90 5.43 18.49 5.87
C TYR A 90 6.74 19.30 5.83
N VAL A 91 7.27 19.63 7.00
CA VAL A 91 8.62 20.17 7.10
C VAL A 91 9.60 18.99 7.03
N PRO A 92 10.51 18.95 6.04
CA PRO A 92 11.51 17.90 5.96
C PRO A 92 12.28 17.79 7.27
N ARG A 93 12.55 16.57 7.74
CA ARG A 93 13.26 16.32 9.00
C ARG A 93 14.62 17.03 9.07
N ALA A 94 15.28 17.22 7.93
CA ALA A 94 16.50 18.00 7.81
C ALA A 94 16.27 19.49 8.11
N ALA A 95 15.20 20.09 7.59
CA ALA A 95 14.83 21.48 7.85
C ALA A 95 14.39 21.68 9.31
N GLN A 96 13.69 20.71 9.92
CA GLN A 96 13.38 20.74 11.36
C GLN A 96 14.63 20.71 12.24
N LYS A 97 15.63 19.87 11.88
CA LYS A 97 16.92 19.82 12.58
C LYS A 97 17.72 21.11 12.39
N ALA A 98 17.70 21.71 11.19
CA ALA A 98 18.35 22.97 10.92
C ALA A 98 17.70 24.12 11.71
N ALA A 99 16.36 24.20 11.75
CA ALA A 99 15.63 25.19 12.54
C ALA A 99 15.92 25.06 14.04
N ASN A 100 16.02 23.83 14.56
CA ASN A 100 16.43 23.62 15.96
C ASN A 100 17.88 24.04 16.23
N ARG A 101 18.77 24.03 15.23
CA ARG A 101 20.18 24.43 15.39
C ARG A 101 20.40 25.94 15.25
N GLN A 102 19.57 26.66 14.50
CA GLN A 102 19.80 28.07 14.18
C GLN A 102 19.32 29.06 15.25
N GLY A 103 18.64 28.60 16.31
CA GLY A 103 18.18 29.46 17.41
C GLY A 103 18.27 28.83 18.80
N ALA A 104 18.86 27.64 18.93
CA ALA A 104 19.05 27.02 20.23
C ALA A 104 20.32 27.56 20.89
N GLN A 105 20.16 28.22 22.04
CA GLN A 105 21.26 28.57 22.92
C GLN A 105 22.07 27.31 23.23
N THR A 106 23.37 27.34 23.06
CA THR A 106 24.26 26.21 23.35
C THR A 106 24.87 26.37 24.74
N ALA A 107 25.03 25.25 25.45
CA ALA A 107 25.68 25.16 26.73
C ALA A 107 26.82 24.15 26.69
N LEU A 108 27.87 24.38 27.49
CA LEU A 108 29.02 23.49 27.58
C LEU A 108 28.74 22.38 28.59
N CYS A 109 28.91 21.10 28.20
CA CYS A 109 28.80 19.98 29.12
C CYS A 109 30.02 19.91 30.05
N PRO A 110 29.84 19.78 31.39
CA PRO A 110 30.96 19.75 32.33
C PRO A 110 31.80 18.46 32.27
N ASN A 111 31.22 17.33 31.83
CA ASN A 111 31.94 16.04 31.74
C ASN A 111 32.80 15.95 30.48
N CYS A 112 32.22 16.19 29.31
CA CYS A 112 32.89 15.97 28.02
C CYS A 112 33.38 17.25 27.34
N LYS A 113 33.03 18.43 27.87
CA LYS A 113 33.41 19.76 27.35
C LYS A 113 32.92 20.04 25.92
N GLN A 114 31.87 19.36 25.47
CA GLN A 114 31.24 19.62 24.18
C GLN A 114 30.16 20.71 24.30
N GLN A 115 29.98 21.51 23.25
CA GLN A 115 28.87 22.47 23.14
C GLN A 115 27.63 21.73 22.64
N ILE A 116 26.60 21.69 23.48
CA ILE A 116 25.34 20.97 23.24
C ILE A 116 24.20 22.00 23.28
N PRO A 117 23.24 21.96 22.35
CA PRO A 117 22.11 22.88 22.37
C PRO A 117 21.22 22.62 23.60
N MET A 118 20.64 23.67 24.19
CA MET A 118 19.97 23.60 25.50
C MET A 118 18.80 22.61 25.54
N ASN A 119 18.12 22.43 24.41
CA ASN A 119 17.06 21.44 24.21
C ASN A 119 17.56 19.98 24.31
N GLU A 120 18.83 19.72 24.01
CA GLU A 120 19.45 18.38 24.03
C GLU A 120 20.41 18.18 25.22
N LEU A 121 20.75 19.25 25.96
CA LEU A 121 21.70 19.22 27.08
C LEU A 121 21.27 18.22 28.17
N GLU A 122 19.99 18.20 28.54
CA GLU A 122 19.47 17.29 29.55
C GLU A 122 19.62 15.82 29.12
N ALA A 123 19.33 15.53 27.85
CA ALA A 123 19.50 14.20 27.28
C ALA A 123 20.97 13.80 27.21
N HIS A 124 21.85 14.72 26.81
CA HIS A 124 23.29 14.51 26.80
C HIS A 124 23.82 14.20 28.20
N MET A 125 23.49 15.00 29.21
CA MET A 125 23.89 14.75 30.60
C MET A 125 23.36 13.42 31.13
N ARG A 126 22.11 13.07 30.79
CA ARG A 126 21.53 11.76 31.15
C ARG A 126 22.33 10.61 30.55
N ILE A 127 22.78 10.71 29.30
CA ILE A 127 23.56 9.67 28.64
C ILE A 127 24.95 9.53 29.28
N GLU A 128 25.62 10.64 29.59
CA GLU A 128 26.94 10.63 30.23
C GLU A 128 26.88 10.10 31.68
N LEU A 129 25.78 10.33 32.39
CA LEU A 129 25.59 9.87 33.77
C LEU A 129 25.09 8.41 33.85
N LEU A 130 24.60 7.84 32.75
CA LEU A 130 24.24 6.44 32.70
C LEU A 130 25.51 5.57 32.80
N ASP A 131 25.61 4.76 33.85
CA ASP A 131 26.77 3.89 34.10
C ASP A 131 27.06 3.00 32.87
N PRO A 132 28.20 3.13 32.18
CA PRO A 132 28.51 2.32 31.01
C PRO A 132 28.40 0.81 31.28
N ARG A 133 28.58 0.38 32.54
CA ARG A 133 28.42 -1.02 32.95
C ARG A 133 26.97 -1.50 32.95
N TRP A 134 25.96 -0.64 33.11
CA TRP A 134 24.54 -1.06 33.08
C TRP A 134 24.19 -1.60 31.69
N LYS A 135 24.69 -0.95 30.63
CA LYS A 135 24.50 -1.37 29.24
C LYS A 135 25.15 -2.72 28.98
N GLU A 136 26.38 -2.93 29.46
CA GLU A 136 27.09 -4.21 29.35
C GLU A 136 26.41 -5.32 30.16
N GLN A 137 25.95 -5.03 31.38
CA GLN A 137 25.22 -5.98 32.21
C GLN A 137 23.87 -6.34 31.61
N LYS A 138 23.13 -5.36 31.06
CA LYS A 138 21.88 -5.55 30.33
C LYS A 138 22.12 -6.41 29.09
N ALA A 139 23.13 -6.09 28.28
CA ALA A 139 23.48 -6.89 27.10
C ALA A 139 23.89 -8.33 27.48
N LYS A 140 24.64 -8.51 28.57
CA LYS A 140 25.01 -9.82 29.11
C LYS A 140 23.79 -10.59 29.62
N ALA A 141 22.87 -9.92 30.30
CA ALA A 141 21.61 -10.51 30.75
C ALA A 141 20.73 -10.89 29.56
N ASP A 142 20.55 -10.01 28.57
CA ASP A 142 19.79 -10.26 27.35
C ASP A 142 20.39 -11.40 26.54
N THR A 143 21.72 -11.53 26.49
CA THR A 143 22.40 -12.68 25.87
C THR A 143 22.09 -13.98 26.62
N ARG A 144 22.10 -13.94 27.96
CA ARG A 144 21.69 -15.10 28.78
C ARG A 144 20.22 -15.45 28.55
N TYR A 145 19.32 -14.48 28.52
CA TYR A 145 17.89 -14.69 28.26
C TYR A 145 17.62 -15.19 26.84
N ALA A 146 18.35 -14.69 25.84
CA ALA A 146 18.30 -15.19 24.47
C ALA A 146 18.73 -16.66 24.39
N SER A 147 19.78 -17.03 25.13
CA SER A 147 20.22 -18.42 25.20
C SER A 147 19.24 -19.33 25.94
N SER A 148 18.56 -18.85 26.99
CA SER A 148 17.58 -19.65 27.74
C SER A 148 16.24 -19.82 27.02
N ASN A 149 15.88 -18.90 26.12
CA ASN A 149 14.66 -19.03 25.31
C ASN A 149 14.75 -20.09 24.21
N THR A 150 15.94 -20.63 23.92
CA THR A 150 16.09 -21.76 22.98
C THR A 150 15.47 -23.05 23.52
N ILE A 151 15.32 -23.19 24.84
CA ILE A 151 14.66 -24.35 25.47
C ILE A 151 13.19 -24.45 25.03
N HIS A 152 12.52 -23.35 24.67
CA HIS A 152 11.11 -23.34 24.27
C HIS A 152 10.85 -23.81 22.83
N VAL A 153 11.85 -23.75 21.93
CA VAL A 153 11.67 -24.08 20.50
C VAL A 153 11.45 -25.59 20.32
N ASP A 154 12.10 -26.41 21.13
CA ASP A 154 12.00 -27.87 21.07
C ASP A 154 11.01 -28.48 22.08
N VAL A 155 10.27 -27.66 22.85
CA VAL A 155 9.26 -28.18 23.79
C VAL A 155 8.20 -28.96 23.04
N ALA A 156 7.72 -28.46 21.91
CA ALA A 156 6.69 -29.13 21.12
C ALA A 156 7.15 -30.51 20.60
N ASN A 157 8.39 -30.61 20.13
CA ASN A 157 8.96 -31.87 19.65
C ASN A 157 9.19 -32.86 20.79
N ASN A 158 9.68 -32.37 21.94
CA ASN A 158 9.87 -33.20 23.13
C ASN A 158 8.54 -33.66 23.75
N LEU A 159 7.52 -32.79 23.79
CA LEU A 159 6.17 -33.16 24.22
C LEU A 159 5.55 -34.19 23.28
N LYS A 160 5.74 -34.04 21.97
CA LYS A 160 5.28 -35.02 20.98
C LYS A 160 5.95 -36.38 21.19
N ARG A 161 7.27 -36.42 21.44
CA ARG A 161 7.99 -37.66 21.75
C ARG A 161 7.50 -38.29 23.06
N LEU A 162 7.33 -37.48 24.11
CA LEU A 162 6.84 -37.95 25.40
C LEU A 162 5.40 -38.49 25.30
N ALA A 163 4.53 -37.79 24.58
CA ALA A 163 3.15 -38.22 24.32
C ALA A 163 3.10 -39.53 23.53
N SER A 164 4.00 -39.72 22.56
CA SER A 164 4.09 -40.98 21.82
C SER A 164 4.62 -42.15 22.66
N GLN A 165 5.47 -41.88 23.66
CA GLN A 165 6.03 -42.90 24.55
C GLN A 165 5.10 -43.24 25.72
N ARG A 166 4.20 -42.33 26.11
CA ARG A 166 3.29 -42.48 27.24
C ARG A 166 1.84 -42.19 26.81
N SER A 167 1.32 -42.99 25.89
CA SER A 167 -0.09 -42.93 25.45
C SER A 167 -1.10 -43.11 26.60
N ASP A 168 -0.66 -43.72 27.69
CA ASP A 168 -1.43 -43.99 28.92
C ASP A 168 -1.77 -42.74 29.74
N VAL A 169 -0.96 -41.68 29.65
CA VAL A 169 -1.12 -40.47 30.49
C VAL A 169 -2.12 -39.46 29.91
N PHE A 170 -2.37 -39.54 28.60
CA PHE A 170 -3.14 -38.53 27.86
C PHE A 170 -4.59 -38.95 27.55
N ASP A 171 -5.06 -40.09 28.06
CA ASP A 171 -6.48 -40.45 27.99
C ASP A 171 -7.25 -39.96 29.24
N PRO A 172 -8.09 -38.92 29.12
CA PRO A 172 -8.76 -38.31 30.27
C PRO A 172 -9.89 -39.16 30.87
N VAL A 173 -10.28 -40.27 30.23
CA VAL A 173 -11.46 -41.07 30.64
C VAL A 173 -11.06 -42.35 31.37
N THR A 174 -9.99 -43.03 30.95
CA THR A 174 -9.75 -44.41 31.37
C THR A 174 -8.34 -44.70 31.86
N GLY A 175 -7.35 -43.84 31.59
CA GLY A 175 -5.95 -44.06 31.99
C GLY A 175 -5.44 -45.44 31.58
N GLN A 176 -5.85 -45.90 30.40
CA GLN A 176 -5.47 -47.16 29.78
C GLN A 176 -4.91 -46.85 28.39
N ALA A 177 -3.97 -47.67 27.91
CA ALA A 177 -3.43 -47.54 26.57
C ALA A 177 -4.54 -47.65 25.52
N ILE A 178 -4.78 -46.56 24.78
CA ILE A 178 -5.76 -46.51 23.68
C ILE A 178 -5.32 -47.53 22.61
N SER A 179 -6.24 -48.43 22.24
CA SER A 179 -6.06 -49.34 21.10
C SER A 179 -5.73 -48.55 19.82
N GLU A 180 -4.84 -49.09 18.98
CA GLU A 180 -4.38 -48.44 17.75
C GLU A 180 -5.54 -48.07 16.80
N ASP A 181 -6.62 -48.85 16.80
CA ASP A 181 -7.84 -48.57 16.02
C ASP A 181 -8.62 -47.34 16.51
N GLU A 182 -8.72 -47.15 17.84
CA GLU A 182 -9.39 -45.99 18.41
C GLU A 182 -8.53 -44.73 18.24
N LEU A 183 -7.21 -44.86 18.31
CA LEU A 183 -6.28 -43.78 18.00
C LEU A 183 -6.41 -43.33 16.52
N ALA A 184 -6.54 -44.28 15.59
CA ALA A 184 -6.76 -43.98 14.18
C ALA A 184 -8.11 -43.29 13.94
N ARG A 185 -9.17 -43.74 14.61
CA ARG A 185 -10.50 -43.09 14.59
C ARG A 185 -10.42 -41.67 15.14
N ARG A 186 -9.76 -41.47 16.28
CA ARG A 186 -9.60 -40.17 16.95
C ARG A 186 -8.70 -39.22 16.16
N LYS A 187 -7.64 -39.72 15.52
CA LYS A 187 -6.79 -38.96 14.59
C LYS A 187 -7.55 -38.52 13.34
N LYS A 188 -8.34 -39.41 12.75
CA LYS A 188 -9.21 -39.09 11.61
C LYS A 188 -10.27 -38.07 12.02
N ALA A 189 -10.88 -38.25 13.20
CA ALA A 189 -11.81 -37.29 13.76
C ALA A 189 -11.13 -35.93 14.01
N ALA A 190 -9.92 -35.85 14.57
CA ALA A 190 -9.21 -34.59 14.82
C ALA A 190 -8.79 -33.87 13.53
N ILE A 191 -8.43 -34.61 12.47
CA ILE A 191 -8.15 -34.03 11.14
C ILE A 191 -9.43 -33.49 10.48
N HIS A 192 -10.59 -34.10 10.74
CA HIS A 192 -11.87 -33.67 10.21
C HIS A 192 -12.67 -32.75 11.16
N SER A 193 -12.25 -32.61 12.43
CA SER A 193 -12.87 -31.76 13.45
C SER A 193 -12.22 -30.39 13.41
N TYR A 194 -12.53 -29.68 12.33
CA TYR A 194 -12.83 -28.26 12.38
C TYR A 194 -11.68 -27.29 12.77
N ASP A 195 -10.96 -26.83 11.75
CA ASP A 195 -10.27 -25.53 11.74
C ASP A 195 -11.32 -24.41 11.69
N GLY A 196 -11.17 -23.38 12.53
CA GLY A 196 -12.16 -22.37 12.90
C GLY A 196 -12.55 -21.36 11.80
N ALA A 197 -12.73 -21.81 10.56
CA ALA A 197 -13.23 -21.01 9.45
C ALA A 197 -14.67 -21.44 9.10
N MET A 198 -15.66 -20.89 9.82
CA MET A 198 -17.09 -21.01 9.44
C MET A 198 -17.42 -20.40 8.06
N ASP A 199 -16.50 -19.69 7.41
CA ASP A 199 -16.72 -19.07 6.10
C ASP A 199 -16.16 -19.88 4.91
N ALA A 200 -15.24 -20.83 5.15
CA ALA A 200 -14.62 -21.63 4.11
C ALA A 200 -15.23 -23.04 4.02
N LYS A 201 -16.56 -23.12 3.94
CA LYS A 201 -17.22 -24.33 3.41
C LYS A 201 -16.65 -24.54 2.01
N SER A 202 -15.71 -25.48 1.92
CA SER A 202 -14.95 -25.74 0.71
C SER A 202 -15.92 -25.90 -0.46
N GLN A 203 -15.68 -25.12 -1.52
CA GLN A 203 -16.37 -25.22 -2.80
C GLN A 203 -16.37 -26.68 -3.31
N ALA A 204 -15.39 -27.48 -2.90
CA ALA A 204 -15.28 -28.93 -3.14
C ALA A 204 -16.34 -29.77 -2.40
N GLN A 205 -16.67 -29.48 -1.14
CA GLN A 205 -17.69 -30.22 -0.39
C GLN A 205 -19.12 -29.85 -0.84
N LEU A 206 -19.34 -28.58 -1.21
CA LEU A 206 -20.61 -28.12 -1.78
C LEU A 206 -20.80 -28.64 -3.23
N GLY A 207 -19.72 -28.70 -4.01
CA GLY A 207 -19.72 -29.31 -5.34
C GLY A 207 -19.95 -30.82 -5.31
N HIS A 208 -19.39 -31.53 -4.32
CA HIS A 208 -19.65 -32.95 -4.15
C HIS A 208 -21.14 -33.19 -3.87
N MET A 209 -21.76 -32.50 -2.90
CA MET A 209 -23.19 -32.66 -2.62
C MET A 209 -24.12 -32.33 -3.78
N GLN A 210 -23.77 -31.37 -4.65
CA GLN A 210 -24.58 -31.03 -5.82
C GLN A 210 -24.47 -32.07 -6.94
N ASN A 211 -23.28 -32.64 -7.16
CA ASN A 211 -23.10 -33.71 -8.16
C ASN A 211 -23.69 -35.05 -7.66
N VAL A 212 -23.64 -35.38 -6.36
CA VAL A 212 -24.31 -36.65 -5.93
C VAL A 212 -25.83 -36.57 -6.10
N ASN A 213 -26.42 -35.37 -6.09
CA ASN A 213 -27.87 -35.18 -6.18
C ASN A 213 -28.39 -35.31 -7.62
N VAL A 214 -27.71 -34.72 -8.62
CA VAL A 214 -28.15 -34.75 -10.03
C VAL A 214 -27.96 -36.12 -10.64
N GLU A 215 -26.79 -36.74 -10.46
CA GLU A 215 -26.49 -38.07 -10.99
C GLU A 215 -27.41 -39.17 -10.41
N ASP A 216 -27.74 -39.12 -9.11
CA ASP A 216 -28.70 -40.07 -8.52
C ASP A 216 -30.14 -39.82 -8.99
N GLN A 217 -30.52 -38.56 -9.26
CA GLN A 217 -31.82 -38.23 -9.84
C GLN A 217 -31.94 -38.75 -11.29
N ILE A 218 -30.86 -38.63 -12.09
CA ILE A 218 -30.79 -39.21 -13.44
C ILE A 218 -30.84 -40.73 -13.39
N ARG A 219 -30.13 -41.36 -12.45
CA ARG A 219 -30.16 -42.82 -12.26
C ARG A 219 -31.55 -43.32 -11.86
N ALA A 220 -32.23 -42.63 -10.95
CA ALA A 220 -33.61 -42.95 -10.56
C ALA A 220 -34.61 -42.78 -11.72
N ILE A 221 -34.43 -41.75 -12.56
CA ILE A 221 -35.19 -41.57 -13.79
C ILE A 221 -34.94 -42.75 -14.75
N HIS A 222 -33.69 -43.10 -15.02
CA HIS A 222 -33.36 -44.23 -15.89
C HIS A 222 -33.91 -45.57 -15.38
N GLN A 223 -33.85 -45.83 -14.07
CA GLN A 223 -34.47 -47.03 -13.48
C GLN A 223 -36.00 -47.01 -13.66
N LYS A 224 -36.66 -45.89 -13.34
CA LYS A 224 -38.12 -45.73 -13.48
C LYS A 224 -38.62 -45.94 -14.92
N PHE A 225 -37.84 -45.56 -15.92
CA PHE A 225 -38.21 -45.70 -17.34
C PHE A 225 -37.68 -47.00 -17.99
N ALA A 226 -36.70 -47.68 -17.40
CA ALA A 226 -36.27 -49.02 -17.81
C ALA A 226 -37.31 -50.08 -17.46
N ASP A 227 -38.02 -49.92 -16.34
CA ASP A 227 -39.05 -50.88 -15.86
C ASP A 227 -40.40 -50.76 -16.60
N LYS A 228 -40.54 -49.82 -17.54
CA LYS A 228 -41.82 -49.55 -18.25
C LYS A 228 -41.79 -49.93 -19.74
N LYS A 229 -40.94 -50.89 -20.11
CA LYS A 229 -40.84 -51.45 -21.46
C LYS A 229 -41.16 -52.93 -21.46
#